data_AF-A0A7V1V5V1-F1
#
_entry.id   AF-A0A7V1V5V1-F1
#
_cell.length_a   1.000
_cell.length_b   1.000
_cell.length_c   1.000
_cell.angle_alpha   90.00
_cell.angle_beta   90.00
_cell.angle_gamma   90.00
#
_symmetry.space_group_name_H-M   'P 1'
#
loop_
_entity.id
_entity.type
_entity.pdbx_description
1 polymer ?
#
loop_
_entity_poly.entity_id
_entity_poly.type
_entity_poly.pdbx_seq_one_letter_code
_entity_poly.pdbx_strand_id
1 'polypeptide(L)'
;MARTHTSARPPPTSHTCTVALPFCGVTLRGQKPLPAVYRKELRTLGDHLRKRRLDLGLHQRDVARRIKVNVNTVTNWELNRTSPSLWFVPGIIRFLGHLPFSVDGSLADRLKTYRRIHGLAQKRLATLLGVDPSTLARWERGHSQPRQDLLERVEAVLARPATP
;
A
#
# COMPACT_ATOMS: atom_id res chain seq x y z
N MET A 1 -54.54 8.34 51.20
CA MET A 1 -53.32 7.98 50.42
C MET A 1 -53.23 8.92 49.23
N ALA A 2 -52.37 9.94 49.33
CA ALA A 2 -52.33 11.08 48.41
C ALA A 2 -51.40 10.80 47.21
N ARG A 3 -51.92 11.03 46.00
CA ARG A 3 -51.15 10.99 44.74
C ARG A 3 -50.34 12.29 44.64
N THR A 4 -49.02 12.19 44.67
CA THR A 4 -48.14 13.34 44.41
C THR A 4 -48.13 13.61 42.91
N HIS A 5 -48.71 14.74 42.51
CA HIS A 5 -48.60 15.25 41.15
C HIS A 5 -47.15 15.70 40.89
N THR A 6 -46.43 14.97 40.04
CA THR A 6 -45.17 15.44 39.47
C THR A 6 -45.48 16.60 38.53
N SER A 7 -45.18 17.83 38.97
CA SER A 7 -45.27 19.03 38.16
C SER A 7 -44.20 18.96 37.05
N ALA A 8 -44.64 18.92 35.79
CA ALA A 8 -43.76 19.05 34.63
C ALA A 8 -43.24 20.49 34.55
N ARG A 9 -41.91 20.66 34.61
CA ARG A 9 -41.27 21.97 34.45
C ARG A 9 -41.48 22.50 33.02
N PRO A 10 -41.80 23.78 32.82
CA PRO A 10 -41.89 24.37 31.48
C PRO A 10 -40.52 24.33 30.77
N PRO A 11 -40.51 24.26 29.43
CA PRO A 11 -39.27 24.16 28.67
C PRO A 11 -38.43 25.44 28.83
N PRO A 12 -37.09 25.31 28.90
CA PRO A 12 -36.21 26.47 29.04
C PRO A 12 -36.25 27.35 27.79
N THR A 13 -36.38 28.66 27.98
CA THR A 13 -36.52 29.70 26.94
C THR A 13 -35.17 30.26 26.45
N SER A 14 -34.05 29.61 26.77
CA SER A 14 -32.71 30.06 26.36
C SER A 14 -31.86 28.93 25.79
N HIS A 15 -31.20 29.20 24.67
CA HIS A 15 -30.31 28.28 23.96
C HIS A 15 -29.01 27.95 24.72
N THR A 16 -28.76 28.58 25.88
CA THR A 16 -27.56 28.36 26.70
C THR A 16 -27.77 27.41 27.89
N CYS A 17 -28.98 26.89 28.09
CA CYS A 17 -29.32 26.05 29.24
C CYS A 17 -29.34 24.55 28.90
N THR A 18 -28.27 24.04 28.28
CA THR A 18 -28.08 22.59 28.14
C THR A 18 -27.47 22.05 29.42
N VAL A 19 -28.30 21.47 30.29
CA VAL A 19 -27.82 20.75 31.48
C VAL A 19 -27.07 19.51 31.01
N ALA A 20 -25.79 19.36 31.38
CA ALA A 20 -25.02 18.16 31.09
C ALA A 20 -25.67 16.97 31.82
N LEU A 21 -26.16 15.98 31.07
CA LEU A 21 -26.69 14.75 31.65
C LEU A 21 -25.55 13.99 32.35
N PRO A 22 -25.82 13.31 33.49
CA PRO A 22 -24.84 12.47 34.13
C PRO A 22 -24.36 11.43 33.13
N PHE A 23 -23.06 11.43 32.87
CA PHE A 23 -22.39 10.52 31.95
C PHE A 23 -22.79 9.09 32.31
N CYS A 24 -23.55 8.45 31.42
CA CYS A 24 -23.92 7.06 31.56
C CYS A 24 -22.62 6.24 31.49
N GLY A 25 -22.26 5.54 32.58
CA GLY A 25 -21.02 4.75 32.72
C GLY A 25 -20.97 3.48 31.84
N VAL A 26 -21.73 3.45 30.74
CA VAL A 26 -21.78 2.32 29.82
C VAL A 26 -20.58 2.39 28.89
N THR A 27 -19.62 1.50 29.12
CA THR A 27 -18.47 1.33 28.21
C THR A 27 -18.83 0.28 27.16
N LEU A 28 -19.17 0.74 25.95
CA LEU A 28 -19.39 -0.14 24.81
C LEU A 28 -18.05 -0.66 24.30
N ARG A 29 -17.87 -1.99 24.32
CA ARG A 29 -16.75 -2.67 23.70
C ARG A 29 -17.24 -3.38 22.45
N GLY A 30 -16.68 -3.03 21.30
CA GLY A 30 -16.98 -3.67 20.02
C GLY A 30 -15.71 -3.73 19.18
N GLN A 31 -15.63 -4.74 18.31
CA GLN A 31 -14.61 -4.75 17.27
C GLN A 31 -14.89 -3.59 16.32
N LYS A 32 -13.90 -2.73 16.09
CA LYS A 32 -14.03 -1.63 15.12
C LYS A 32 -14.35 -2.26 13.76
N PRO A 33 -15.49 -1.91 13.13
CA PRO A 33 -15.82 -2.46 11.82
C PRO A 33 -14.71 -2.10 10.84
N LEU A 34 -14.42 -3.02 9.91
CA LEU A 34 -13.51 -2.72 8.81
C LEU A 34 -13.95 -1.41 8.16
N PRO A 35 -13.03 -0.44 7.95
CA PRO A 35 -13.40 0.83 7.35
C PRO A 35 -14.17 0.58 6.05
N ALA A 36 -15.29 1.27 5.83
CA ALA A 36 -16.13 1.08 4.63
C ALA A 36 -15.35 1.25 3.30
N VAL A 37 -14.17 1.88 3.37
CA VAL A 37 -13.28 2.12 2.24
C VAL A 37 -12.35 0.95 1.91
N TYR A 38 -12.42 -0.15 2.65
CA TYR A 38 -11.69 -1.37 2.35
C TYR A 38 -12.30 -2.02 1.10
N ARG A 39 -11.66 -1.83 -0.06
CA ARG A 39 -12.06 -2.53 -1.28
C ARG A 39 -11.86 -4.03 -1.06
N LYS A 40 -12.90 -4.83 -1.38
CA LYS A 40 -12.84 -6.30 -1.31
C LYS A 40 -11.75 -6.87 -2.22
N GLU A 41 -11.48 -6.19 -3.34
CA GLU A 41 -10.44 -6.55 -4.30
C GLU A 41 -9.32 -5.51 -4.32
N LEU A 42 -8.09 -5.96 -4.13
CA LEU A 42 -6.88 -5.15 -4.28
C LEU A 42 -6.34 -5.39 -5.68
N ARG A 43 -6.46 -4.39 -6.56
CA ARG A 43 -6.00 -4.53 -7.95
C ARG A 43 -4.75 -3.71 -8.20
N THR A 44 -4.61 -2.60 -7.50
CA THR A 44 -3.54 -1.63 -7.73
C THR A 44 -2.59 -1.55 -6.55
N LEU A 45 -1.35 -1.14 -6.81
CA LEU A 45 -0.37 -0.86 -5.75
C LEU A 45 -0.93 0.12 -4.71
N GLY A 46 -1.70 1.13 -5.15
CA GLY A 46 -2.38 2.07 -4.28
C GLY A 46 -3.35 1.41 -3.31
N ASP A 47 -4.12 0.42 -3.77
CA ASP A 47 -5.03 -0.36 -2.93
C ASP A 47 -4.25 -1.15 -1.86
N HIS A 48 -3.15 -1.83 -2.26
CA HIS A 48 -2.29 -2.56 -1.32
C HIS A 48 -1.66 -1.62 -0.28
N LEU A 49 -1.18 -0.45 -0.71
CA LEU A 49 -0.58 0.56 0.16
C LEU A 49 -1.60 1.08 1.19
N ARG A 50 -2.79 1.45 0.72
CA ARG A 50 -3.88 1.93 1.56
C ARG A 50 -4.34 0.86 2.55
N LYS A 51 -4.50 -0.37 2.08
CA LYS A 51 -4.85 -1.53 2.92
C LYS A 51 -3.87 -1.68 4.06
N ARG A 52 -2.57 -1.83 3.74
CA ARG A 52 -1.51 -2.02 4.72
C ARG A 52 -1.43 -0.86 5.72
N ARG A 53 -1.61 0.37 5.25
CA ARG A 53 -1.64 1.54 6.12
C ARG A 53 -2.77 1.45 7.14
N LEU A 54 -3.98 1.11 6.71
CA LEU A 54 -5.15 0.98 7.59
C LEU A 54 -4.99 -0.19 8.57
N ASP A 55 -4.44 -1.32 8.12
CA ASP A 55 -4.17 -2.49 8.96
C ASP A 55 -3.20 -2.17 10.10
N LEU A 56 -2.24 -1.29 9.84
CA LEU A 56 -1.26 -0.82 10.83
C LEU A 56 -1.75 0.39 11.63
N GLY A 57 -2.97 0.89 11.38
CA GLY A 57 -3.52 2.08 12.05
C GLY A 57 -2.74 3.37 11.78
N LEU A 58 -2.00 3.46 10.66
CA LEU A 58 -1.10 4.57 10.36
C LEU A 58 -1.81 5.71 9.61
N HIS A 59 -1.32 6.93 9.83
CA HIS A 59 -1.69 8.07 8.98
C HIS A 59 -0.84 8.10 7.70
N GLN A 60 -1.31 8.79 6.66
CA GLN A 60 -0.56 8.94 5.41
C GLN A 60 0.82 9.58 5.62
N ARG A 61 0.92 10.53 6.58
CA ARG A 61 2.20 11.13 7.00
C ARG A 61 3.21 10.13 7.56
N ASP A 62 2.75 9.06 8.20
CA ASP A 62 3.64 8.05 8.77
C ASP A 62 4.21 7.15 7.67
N VAL A 63 3.37 6.78 6.70
CA VAL A 63 3.79 6.04 5.49
C VAL A 63 4.77 6.88 4.67
N ALA A 64 4.47 8.17 4.49
CA ALA A 64 5.32 9.10 3.78
C ALA A 64 6.71 9.20 4.41
N ARG A 65 6.80 9.30 5.74
CA ARG A 65 8.08 9.27 6.48
C ARG A 65 8.84 7.96 6.29
N ARG A 66 8.16 6.81 6.35
CA ARG A 66 8.80 5.48 6.17
C ARG A 66 9.36 5.28 4.76
N ILE A 67 8.64 5.75 3.73
CA ILE A 67 9.04 5.63 2.32
C ILE A 67 9.94 6.80 1.87
N LYS A 68 10.08 7.83 2.72
CA LYS A 68 10.83 9.08 2.45
C LYS A 68 10.28 9.86 1.24
N VAL A 69 8.96 10.06 1.22
CA VAL A 69 8.24 10.84 0.19
C VAL A 69 7.35 11.90 0.81
N ASN A 70 6.79 12.78 -0.02
CA ASN A 70 5.80 13.74 0.44
C ASN A 70 4.46 13.02 0.75
N VAL A 71 3.71 13.53 1.73
CA VAL A 71 2.37 13.03 2.09
C VAL A 71 1.44 13.05 0.87
N ASN A 72 1.48 14.11 0.06
CA ASN A 72 0.65 14.23 -1.14
C ASN A 72 0.96 13.12 -2.17
N THR A 73 2.22 12.67 -2.24
CA THR A 73 2.62 11.56 -3.11
C THR A 73 1.94 10.26 -2.67
N VAL A 74 1.94 9.97 -1.36
CA VAL A 74 1.23 8.80 -0.80
C VAL A 74 -0.27 8.91 -1.06
N THR A 75 -0.87 10.08 -0.85
CA THR A 75 -2.29 10.32 -1.14
C THR A 75 -2.62 10.07 -2.60
N ASN A 76 -1.81 10.56 -3.54
CA ASN A 76 -2.02 10.34 -4.96
C ASN A 76 -1.88 8.87 -5.36
N TRP A 77 -0.95 8.13 -4.74
CA TRP A 77 -0.84 6.69 -4.94
C TRP A 77 -2.04 5.93 -4.38
N GLU A 78 -2.49 6.22 -3.16
CA GLU A 78 -3.66 5.57 -2.55
C GLU A 78 -4.98 5.87 -3.28
N LEU A 79 -5.06 7.02 -3.96
CA LEU A 79 -6.19 7.40 -4.80
C LEU A 79 -6.06 6.92 -6.25
N ASN A 80 -4.98 6.20 -6.60
CA ASN A 80 -4.67 5.75 -7.95
C ASN A 80 -4.64 6.88 -8.99
N ARG A 81 -4.34 8.11 -8.56
CA ARG A 81 -4.15 9.27 -9.46
C ARG A 81 -2.81 9.21 -10.17
N THR A 82 -1.80 8.66 -9.51
CA THR A 82 -0.47 8.46 -10.08
C THR A 82 0.08 7.09 -9.65
N SER A 83 0.99 6.54 -10.46
CA SER A 83 1.75 5.34 -10.10
C SER A 83 3.15 5.71 -9.61
N PRO A 84 3.72 4.98 -8.64
CA PRO A 84 5.08 5.24 -8.16
C PRO A 84 6.10 4.96 -9.27
N SER A 85 7.10 5.84 -9.38
CA SER A 85 8.28 5.58 -10.20
C SER A 85 9.06 4.38 -9.65
N LEU A 86 9.78 3.66 -10.53
CA LEU A 86 10.51 2.43 -10.18
C LEU A 86 11.45 2.57 -8.97
N TRP A 87 12.07 3.74 -8.80
CA TRP A 87 12.94 4.04 -7.66
C TRP A 87 12.24 3.97 -6.29
N PHE A 88 10.93 4.24 -6.21
CA PHE A 88 10.17 4.17 -4.96
C PHE A 88 9.63 2.76 -4.67
N VAL A 89 9.57 1.90 -5.67
CA VAL A 89 9.00 0.55 -5.57
C VAL A 89 9.69 -0.31 -4.48
N PRO A 90 11.03 -0.30 -4.32
CA PRO A 90 11.68 -1.04 -3.23
C PRO A 90 11.23 -0.57 -1.84
N GLY A 91 11.10 0.74 -1.63
CA GLY A 91 10.61 1.32 -0.38
C GLY A 91 9.17 0.92 -0.08
N ILE A 92 8.33 0.88 -1.11
CA ILE A 92 6.94 0.41 -1.02
C ILE A 92 6.89 -1.08 -0.68
N ILE A 93 7.67 -1.92 -1.36
CA ILE A 93 7.73 -3.37 -1.09
C ILE A 93 8.15 -3.63 0.35
N ARG A 94 9.18 -2.93 0.85
CA ARG A 94 9.59 -3.02 2.28
C ARG A 94 8.47 -2.62 3.23
N PHE A 95 7.71 -1.58 2.91
CA PHE A 95 6.57 -1.16 3.72
C PHE A 95 5.42 -2.19 3.70
N LEU A 96 5.14 -2.77 2.54
CA LEU A 96 4.10 -3.79 2.36
C LEU A 96 4.46 -5.13 2.99
N GLY A 97 5.74 -5.50 3.00
CA GLY A 97 6.24 -6.81 3.46
C GLY A 97 5.93 -7.96 2.47
N HIS A 98 5.39 -7.65 1.29
CA HIS A 98 5.11 -8.62 0.22
C HIS A 98 5.17 -7.92 -1.14
N LEU A 99 5.20 -8.71 -2.22
CA LEU A 99 5.14 -8.21 -3.59
C LEU A 99 3.68 -7.98 -4.01
N PRO A 100 3.28 -6.75 -4.40
CA PRO A 100 1.90 -6.44 -4.79
C PRO A 100 1.60 -6.75 -6.27
N PHE A 101 2.41 -7.59 -6.92
CA PHE A 101 2.29 -7.90 -8.35
C PHE A 101 2.17 -9.42 -8.53
N SER A 102 1.34 -9.86 -9.46
CA SER A 102 1.25 -11.26 -9.85
C SER A 102 2.59 -11.74 -10.42
N VAL A 103 3.02 -12.93 -9.99
CA VAL A 103 4.24 -13.59 -10.45
C VAL A 103 3.82 -14.90 -11.07
N ASP A 104 3.84 -14.99 -12.40
CA ASP A 104 3.40 -16.18 -13.12
C ASP A 104 4.54 -17.21 -13.28
N GLY A 105 5.67 -16.99 -12.60
CA GLY A 105 6.86 -17.86 -12.58
C GLY A 105 7.73 -17.80 -13.84
N SER A 106 7.26 -17.15 -14.90
CA SER A 106 7.99 -17.03 -16.15
C SER A 106 9.30 -16.25 -15.99
N LEU A 107 10.28 -16.50 -16.88
CA LEU A 107 11.53 -15.73 -16.91
C LEU A 107 11.25 -14.22 -17.03
N ALA A 108 10.27 -13.85 -17.85
CA ALA A 108 9.86 -12.46 -18.04
C ALA A 108 9.43 -11.82 -16.72
N ASP A 109 8.64 -12.53 -15.91
CA ASP A 109 8.14 -12.01 -14.64
C ASP A 109 9.21 -12.01 -13.56
N ARG A 110 10.11 -13.00 -13.56
CA ARG A 110 11.28 -13.01 -12.67
C ARG A 110 12.19 -11.79 -12.95
N LEU A 111 12.45 -11.46 -14.21
CA LEU A 111 13.20 -10.26 -14.60
C LEU A 111 12.51 -8.96 -14.14
N LYS A 112 11.19 -8.82 -14.40
CA LYS A 112 10.41 -7.66 -13.95
C LYS A 112 10.41 -7.53 -12.42
N THR A 113 10.24 -8.65 -11.73
CA THR A 113 10.19 -8.72 -10.27
C THR A 113 11.52 -8.30 -9.67
N TYR A 114 12.62 -8.87 -10.15
CA TYR A 114 13.96 -8.48 -9.73
C TYR A 114 14.19 -6.98 -9.94
N ARG A 115 13.84 -6.43 -11.11
CA ARG A 115 13.96 -4.98 -11.34
C ARG A 115 13.16 -4.14 -10.36
N ARG A 116 11.93 -4.55 -10.02
CA ARG A 116 11.07 -3.82 -9.09
C ARG A 116 11.60 -3.86 -7.66
N ILE A 117 12.09 -5.02 -7.22
CA ILE A 117 12.72 -5.21 -5.91
C ILE A 117 13.97 -4.33 -5.78
N HIS A 118 14.77 -4.24 -6.84
CA HIS A 118 16.03 -3.47 -6.84
C HIS A 118 15.88 -2.02 -7.36
N GLY A 119 14.68 -1.59 -7.73
CA GLY A 119 14.43 -0.23 -8.26
C GLY A 119 15.12 0.07 -9.60
N LEU A 120 15.39 -0.96 -10.42
CA LEU A 120 16.20 -0.85 -11.63
C LEU A 120 15.37 -0.50 -12.87
N ALA A 121 15.86 0.48 -13.64
CA ALA A 121 15.43 0.68 -15.02
C ALA A 121 15.89 -0.46 -15.94
N GLN A 122 15.21 -0.67 -17.08
CA GLN A 122 15.59 -1.69 -18.08
C GLN A 122 17.06 -1.55 -18.47
N LYS A 123 17.46 -0.32 -18.82
CA LYS A 123 18.84 0.00 -19.22
C LYS A 123 19.87 -0.48 -18.19
N ARG A 124 19.61 -0.28 -16.90
CA ARG A 124 20.54 -0.67 -15.84
C ARG A 124 20.64 -2.18 -15.68
N LEU A 125 19.52 -2.91 -15.71
CA LEU A 125 19.57 -4.37 -15.67
C LEU A 125 20.24 -4.94 -16.93
N ALA A 126 19.97 -4.37 -18.10
CA ALA A 126 20.59 -4.78 -19.35
C ALA A 126 22.13 -4.64 -19.28
N THR A 127 22.62 -3.52 -18.74
CA THR A 127 24.06 -3.33 -18.48
C THR A 127 24.63 -4.38 -17.52
N LEU A 128 23.92 -4.74 -16.44
CA LEU A 128 24.35 -5.79 -15.51
C LEU A 128 24.45 -7.17 -16.19
N LEU A 129 23.50 -7.46 -17.08
CA LEU A 129 23.45 -8.69 -17.86
C LEU A 129 24.39 -8.69 -19.07
N GLY A 130 24.99 -7.54 -19.42
CA GLY A 130 25.84 -7.40 -20.61
C GLY A 130 25.07 -7.53 -21.92
N VAL A 131 23.80 -7.13 -21.94
CA VAL A 131 22.92 -7.20 -23.12
C VAL A 131 22.38 -5.84 -23.51
N ASP A 132 21.90 -5.71 -24.74
CA ASP A 132 21.22 -4.50 -25.20
C ASP A 132 19.86 -4.31 -24.48
N PRO A 133 19.47 -3.08 -24.09
CA PRO A 133 18.18 -2.82 -23.46
C PRO A 133 16.97 -3.30 -24.27
N SER A 134 17.04 -3.28 -25.60
CA SER A 134 15.96 -3.80 -26.46
C SER A 134 15.82 -5.32 -26.36
N THR A 135 16.92 -6.04 -26.19
CA THR A 135 16.93 -7.50 -25.97
C THR A 135 16.25 -7.84 -24.65
N LEU A 136 16.63 -7.16 -23.56
CA LEU A 136 15.96 -7.32 -22.27
C LEU A 136 14.47 -7.00 -22.37
N ALA A 137 14.09 -5.93 -23.08
CA ALA A 137 12.69 -5.56 -23.27
C ALA A 137 11.89 -6.58 -24.10
N ARG A 138 12.53 -7.36 -24.98
CA ARG A 138 11.88 -8.48 -25.69
C ARG A 138 11.66 -9.67 -24.74
N TRP A 139 12.65 -9.99 -23.91
CA TRP A 139 12.53 -11.05 -22.89
C TRP A 139 11.43 -10.74 -21.87
N GLU A 140 11.38 -9.51 -21.34
CA GLU A 140 10.34 -9.10 -20.39
C GLU A 140 8.92 -9.12 -21.00
N ARG A 141 8.80 -9.01 -22.33
CA ARG A 141 7.53 -9.15 -23.03
C ARG A 141 7.21 -10.59 -23.46
N GLY A 142 8.13 -11.53 -23.22
CA GLY A 142 7.98 -12.93 -23.66
C GLY A 142 8.12 -13.14 -25.17
N HIS A 143 8.60 -12.15 -25.93
CA HIS A 143 8.78 -12.28 -27.38
C HIS A 143 10.01 -13.11 -27.77
N SER A 144 10.94 -13.30 -26.85
CA SER A 144 12.12 -14.15 -27.04
C SER A 144 12.66 -14.63 -25.70
N GLN A 145 13.55 -15.62 -25.75
CA GLN A 145 14.26 -16.15 -24.59
C GLN A 145 15.78 -15.99 -24.79
N PRO A 146 16.56 -15.87 -23.70
CA PRO A 146 18.01 -15.95 -23.77
C PRO A 146 18.46 -17.31 -24.31
N ARG A 147 19.64 -17.33 -24.94
CA ARG A 147 20.35 -18.58 -25.22
C ARG A 147 20.78 -19.24 -23.91
N GLN A 148 21.07 -20.54 -23.94
CA GLN A 148 21.32 -21.34 -22.74
C GLN A 148 22.50 -20.82 -21.90
N ASP A 149 23.61 -20.45 -22.55
CA ASP A 149 24.77 -19.80 -21.95
C ASP A 149 24.42 -18.48 -21.23
N LEU A 150 23.56 -17.68 -21.87
CA LEU A 150 23.13 -16.40 -21.34
C LEU A 150 22.09 -16.54 -20.22
N LEU A 151 21.31 -17.62 -20.25
CA LEU A 151 20.35 -17.95 -19.20
C LEU A 151 21.07 -18.20 -17.88
N GLU A 152 22.18 -18.95 -17.87
CA GLU A 152 22.99 -19.16 -16.66
C GLU A 152 23.45 -17.85 -16.03
N ARG A 153 23.88 -16.88 -16.86
CA ARG A 153 24.25 -15.54 -16.40
C ARG A 153 23.05 -14.78 -15.83
N VAL A 154 21.88 -14.88 -16.45
CA VAL A 154 20.64 -14.27 -15.94
C VAL A 154 20.30 -14.85 -14.58
N GLU A 155 20.29 -16.18 -14.45
CA GLU A 155 20.03 -16.89 -13.20
C GLU A 155 21.00 -16.47 -12.09
N ALA A 156 22.30 -16.38 -12.41
CA ALA A 156 23.32 -15.94 -11.47
C ALA A 156 23.07 -14.51 -10.96
N VAL A 157 22.59 -13.59 -11.81
CA VAL A 157 22.24 -12.24 -11.39
C VAL A 157 20.96 -12.23 -10.55
N LEU A 158 19.94 -13.00 -10.95
CA LEU A 158 18.66 -13.08 -10.23
C LEU A 158 18.79 -13.72 -8.85
N ALA A 159 19.78 -14.60 -8.64
CA ALA A 159 20.07 -15.22 -7.36
C ALA A 159 20.72 -14.27 -6.34
N ARG A 160 21.22 -13.10 -6.77
CA ARG A 160 21.87 -12.16 -5.84
C ARG A 160 20.79 -11.49 -4.99
N PRO A 161 20.89 -11.55 -3.65
CA PRO A 161 19.93 -10.90 -2.77
C PRO A 161 19.99 -9.38 -2.96
N ALA A 162 18.85 -8.72 -2.76
CA ALA A 162 18.81 -7.27 -2.65
C ALA A 162 19.64 -6.85 -1.43
N THR A 163 20.73 -6.13 -1.68
CA THR A 163 21.53 -5.51 -0.63
C THR A 163 20.65 -4.51 0.13
N PRO A 164 20.58 -4.59 1.48
CA PRO A 164 19.66 -3.79 2.29
C PRO A 164 19.88 -2.27 2.19
#